data_AF-A0A843M8F3-F1
#
_entry.id   AF-A0A843M8F3-F1
#
_cell.length_a   1.000
_cell.length_b   1.000
_cell.length_c   1.000
_cell.angle_alpha   90.00
_cell.angle_beta   90.00
_cell.angle_gamma   90.00
#
_symmetry.space_group_name_H-M   'P 1'
#
loop_
_entity.id
_entity.type
_entity.pdbx_description
1 polymer ?
#
loop_
_entity_poly.entity_id
_entity_poly.type
_entity_poly.pdbx_seq_one_letter_code
_entity_poly.pdbx_strand_id
1 'polypeptide(L)'
;WNGGRRVMLLQDTSYHISTMTVQEEAGSWHGDAERIIRTAGLTGKEHTDLLRLSRGEVRRLELAAILTGQYDLIVLDEPWAGLDEEARRWVRQLIDSHAHEIIVIISHDLTSLPHIDQLWEMECGRLKQLGQVPACLSKWTKAPPLVRYLLNKGVHLSGLSREELEEAVCRIPG
;
A
#
# COMPACT_ATOMS: atom_id res chain seq x y z
N TRP A 1 -4.91 -8.76 31.06
CA TRP A 1 -5.08 -7.58 30.21
C TRP A 1 -3.70 -7.08 29.79
N ASN A 2 -3.15 -7.58 28.68
CA ASN A 2 -1.86 -7.19 28.13
C ASN A 2 -2.02 -6.99 26.61
N GLY A 3 -1.88 -5.77 26.10
CA GLY A 3 -1.96 -5.47 24.67
C GLY A 3 -2.78 -4.22 24.37
N GLY A 4 -2.14 -3.05 24.40
CA GLY A 4 -2.77 -1.81 23.97
C GLY A 4 -3.03 -1.80 22.46
N ARG A 5 -4.03 -1.05 22.02
CA ARG A 5 -4.29 -0.83 20.58
C ARG A 5 -3.10 -0.10 19.96
N ARG A 6 -2.57 -0.62 18.85
CA ARG A 6 -1.42 -0.08 18.13
C ARG A 6 -1.86 0.47 16.78
N VAL A 7 -1.63 1.77 16.59
CA VAL A 7 -1.96 2.50 15.36
C VAL A 7 -0.65 2.99 14.74
N MET A 8 -0.47 2.73 13.45
CA MET A 8 0.67 3.22 12.68
C MET A 8 0.21 4.19 11.60
N LEU A 9 0.86 5.33 11.48
CA LEU A 9 0.63 6.32 10.43
C LEU A 9 1.93 6.53 9.67
N LEU A 10 1.91 6.31 8.36
CA LEU A 10 3.04 6.58 7.48
C LEU A 10 2.71 7.81 6.63
N GLN A 11 3.30 8.96 6.97
CA GLN A 11 3.24 10.19 6.17
C GLN A 11 4.66 10.64 5.84
N ASP A 12 4.88 11.15 4.63
CA ASP A 12 6.14 11.67 4.08
C ASP A 12 7.43 11.19 4.77
N THR A 13 8.01 10.13 4.21
CA THR A 13 9.14 9.43 4.81
C THR A 13 10.47 10.15 4.74
N SER A 14 10.50 11.33 4.12
CA SER A 14 11.69 12.17 4.03
C SER A 14 12.24 12.62 5.40
N TYR A 15 11.47 12.42 6.49
CA TYR A 15 11.81 12.90 7.84
C TYR A 15 11.89 11.82 8.93
N HIS A 16 11.79 10.53 8.58
CA HIS A 16 11.76 9.44 9.57
C HIS A 16 13.12 8.73 9.79
N ILE A 17 14.23 9.30 9.31
CA ILE A 17 15.56 8.76 9.60
C ILE A 17 15.93 9.06 11.04
N SER A 18 15.89 8.04 11.90
CA SER A 18 16.21 8.18 13.33
C SER A 18 17.62 7.67 13.69
N THR A 19 18.23 6.89 12.79
CA THR A 19 19.51 6.17 13.01
C THR A 19 20.48 6.29 11.83
N MET A 20 21.67 5.71 11.93
CA MET A 20 22.72 5.83 10.91
C MET A 20 22.71 4.67 9.91
N THR A 21 22.33 3.46 10.30
CA THR A 21 22.44 2.25 9.45
C THR A 21 21.13 1.53 9.24
N VAL A 22 21.04 0.72 8.18
CA VAL A 22 19.87 -0.13 7.88
C VAL A 22 19.53 -1.07 9.04
N GLN A 23 20.55 -1.68 9.66
CA GLN A 23 20.35 -2.60 10.78
C GLN A 23 19.77 -1.92 12.02
N GLU A 24 20.31 -0.75 12.37
CA GLU A 24 19.83 0.02 13.53
C GLU A 24 18.40 0.51 13.30
N GLU A 25 18.11 1.00 12.10
CA GLU A 25 16.79 1.47 11.74
C GLU A 25 15.80 0.31 11.85
N ALA A 26 16.04 -0.81 11.15
CA ALA A 26 15.20 -2.00 11.21
C ALA A 26 14.99 -2.50 12.65
N GLY A 27 16.02 -2.46 13.49
CA GLY A 27 15.94 -2.85 14.90
C GLY A 27 15.21 -1.86 15.81
N SER A 28 15.03 -0.61 15.38
CA SER A 28 14.25 0.40 16.12
C SER A 28 12.74 0.18 15.99
N TRP A 29 12.30 -0.52 14.95
CA TRP A 29 10.91 -0.87 14.70
C TRP A 29 10.48 -2.10 15.50
N HIS A 30 9.16 -2.25 15.65
CA HIS A 30 8.59 -3.43 16.28
C HIS A 30 8.65 -4.62 15.34
N GLY A 31 9.67 -5.47 15.49
CA GLY A 31 9.80 -6.67 14.67
C GLY A 31 11.17 -7.31 14.79
N ASP A 32 11.37 -8.36 14.00
CA ASP A 32 12.69 -8.95 13.80
C ASP A 32 13.42 -8.16 12.70
N ALA A 33 14.50 -7.47 13.07
CA ALA A 33 15.30 -6.65 12.17
C ALA A 33 15.79 -7.44 10.94
N GLU A 34 16.20 -8.69 11.12
CA GLU A 34 16.68 -9.52 10.01
C GLU A 34 15.55 -9.82 9.03
N ARG A 35 14.35 -10.10 9.56
CA ARG A 35 13.13 -10.27 8.75
C ARG A 35 12.77 -8.98 8.02
N ILE A 36 12.83 -7.82 8.67
CA ILE A 36 12.55 -6.51 8.05
C ILE A 36 13.48 -6.27 6.86
N ILE A 37 14.78 -6.43 7.06
CA ILE A 37 15.81 -6.19 6.04
C ILE A 37 15.64 -7.15 4.86
N ARG A 38 15.37 -8.42 5.15
CA ARG A 38 15.08 -9.43 4.12
C ARG A 38 13.82 -9.09 3.33
N THR A 39 12.73 -8.74 4.01
CA THR A 39 11.47 -8.35 3.37
C THR A 39 11.64 -7.11 2.50
N ALA A 40 12.43 -6.13 2.94
CA ALA A 40 12.76 -4.93 2.17
C ALA A 40 13.66 -5.20 0.94
N GLY A 41 14.25 -6.39 0.83
CA GLY A 41 15.23 -6.73 -0.21
C GLY A 41 16.56 -5.99 -0.03
N LEU A 42 16.98 -5.78 1.22
CA LEU A 42 18.21 -5.07 1.60
C LEU A 42 19.25 -5.98 2.25
N THR A 43 19.14 -7.29 2.08
CA THR A 43 20.13 -8.26 2.55
C THR A 43 21.51 -7.98 1.95
N GLY A 44 22.55 -7.97 2.79
CA GLY A 44 23.90 -7.54 2.45
C GLY A 44 24.13 -6.02 2.52
N LYS A 45 23.11 -5.23 2.89
CA LYS A 45 23.19 -3.77 3.10
C LYS A 45 23.02 -3.36 4.56
N GLU A 46 23.08 -4.28 5.50
CA GLU A 46 22.80 -4.08 6.94
C GLU A 46 23.60 -2.91 7.54
N HIS A 47 24.87 -2.77 7.14
CA HIS A 47 25.77 -1.72 7.62
C HIS A 47 25.85 -0.49 6.70
N THR A 48 25.00 -0.43 5.69
CA THR A 48 24.95 0.73 4.78
C THR A 48 24.31 1.91 5.49
N ASP A 49 24.91 3.09 5.31
CA ASP A 49 24.34 4.36 5.77
C ASP A 49 23.01 4.62 5.07
N LEU A 50 21.97 4.98 5.82
CA LEU A 50 20.65 5.28 5.26
C LEU A 50 20.69 6.43 4.24
N LEU A 51 21.61 7.40 4.40
CA LEU A 51 21.80 8.50 3.46
C LEU A 51 22.36 8.03 2.10
N ARG A 52 22.88 6.81 2.02
CA ARG A 52 23.35 6.18 0.77
C ARG A 52 22.29 5.31 0.10
N LEU A 53 21.16 5.08 0.75
CA LEU A 53 20.04 4.40 0.14
C LEU A 53 19.33 5.33 -0.84
N SER A 54 18.85 4.75 -1.94
CA SER A 54 17.89 5.45 -2.80
C SER A 54 16.58 5.68 -2.05
N ARG A 55 15.80 6.68 -2.48
CA ARG A 55 14.47 6.96 -1.89
C ARG A 55 13.55 5.75 -1.91
N GLY A 56 13.62 4.94 -2.96
CA GLY A 56 12.83 3.70 -3.06
C GLY A 56 13.30 2.62 -2.09
N GLU A 57 14.59 2.53 -1.79
CA GLU A 57 15.12 1.61 -0.78
C GLU A 57 14.71 2.01 0.64
N VAL A 58 14.78 3.31 0.97
CA VAL A 58 14.27 3.83 2.25
C VAL A 58 12.78 3.50 2.39
N ARG A 59 11.98 3.78 1.34
CA ARG A 59 10.55 3.48 1.34
C ARG A 59 10.25 1.99 1.52
N ARG A 60 11.03 1.11 0.88
CA ARG A 60 10.91 -0.34 1.07
C ARG A 60 11.25 -0.77 2.50
N LEU A 61 12.31 -0.20 3.09
CA LEU A 61 12.68 -0.50 4.48
C LEU A 61 11.54 -0.12 5.44
N GLU A 62 10.96 1.06 5.30
CA GLU A 62 9.87 1.53 6.16
C GLU A 62 8.59 0.72 6.00
N LEU A 63 8.19 0.44 4.75
CA LEU A 63 7.02 -0.39 4.48
C LEU A 63 7.23 -1.81 5.00
N ALA A 64 8.42 -2.38 4.83
CA ALA A 64 8.75 -3.69 5.39
C ALA A 64 8.71 -3.67 6.92
N ALA A 65 9.21 -2.61 7.57
CA ALA A 65 9.17 -2.48 9.02
C ALA A 65 7.73 -2.40 9.56
N ILE A 66 6.88 -1.61 8.91
CA ILE A 66 5.47 -1.46 9.29
C ILE A 66 4.69 -2.75 9.04
N LEU A 67 4.83 -3.33 7.85
CA LEU A 67 4.13 -4.55 7.45
C LEU A 67 4.81 -5.83 7.95
N THR A 68 5.77 -5.76 8.86
CA THR A 68 6.24 -6.96 9.60
C THR A 68 5.97 -6.87 11.09
N GLY A 69 5.66 -5.67 11.58
CA GLY A 69 5.07 -5.48 12.90
C GLY A 69 3.64 -6.02 12.96
N GLN A 70 3.08 -5.96 14.17
CA GLN A 70 1.68 -6.28 14.41
C GLN A 70 0.97 -5.01 14.84
N TYR A 71 -0.01 -4.56 14.06
CA TYR A 71 -0.77 -3.33 14.31
C TYR A 71 -2.27 -3.62 14.20
N ASP A 72 -3.09 -2.92 14.99
CA ASP A 72 -4.55 -3.02 14.87
C ASP A 72 -5.07 -2.16 13.71
N LEU A 73 -4.37 -1.06 13.41
CA LEU A 73 -4.67 -0.12 12.33
C LEU A 73 -3.38 0.43 11.72
N ILE A 74 -3.28 0.38 10.39
CA ILE A 74 -2.21 0.98 9.60
C ILE A 74 -2.83 2.00 8.66
N VAL A 75 -2.31 3.23 8.64
CA VAL A 75 -2.67 4.24 7.65
C VAL A 75 -1.46 4.53 6.79
N LEU A 76 -1.59 4.32 5.49
CA LEU A 76 -0.53 4.52 4.51
C LEU A 76 -0.90 5.69 3.59
N ASP A 77 -0.14 6.78 3.67
CA ASP A 77 -0.25 7.93 2.78
C ASP A 77 0.72 7.76 1.60
N GLU A 78 0.15 7.67 0.39
CA GLU A 78 0.87 7.42 -0.87
C GLU A 78 1.92 6.29 -0.78
N PRO A 79 1.55 5.05 -0.40
CA PRO A 79 2.48 3.96 -0.12
C PRO A 79 3.49 3.69 -1.25
N TRP A 80 3.07 3.87 -2.51
CA TRP A 80 3.83 3.58 -3.72
C TRP A 80 4.57 4.77 -4.32
N ALA A 81 4.51 5.96 -3.71
CA ALA A 81 5.19 7.13 -4.26
C ALA A 81 6.71 6.90 -4.39
N GLY A 82 7.25 7.20 -5.57
CA GLY A 82 8.68 7.03 -5.86
C GLY A 82 9.16 5.59 -6.05
N LEU A 83 8.26 4.60 -6.02
CA LEU A 83 8.57 3.21 -6.33
C LEU A 83 8.40 2.91 -7.83
N ASP A 84 9.31 2.08 -8.36
CA ASP A 84 9.14 1.46 -9.68
C ASP A 84 8.06 0.37 -9.65
N GLU A 85 7.70 -0.17 -10.82
CA GLU A 85 6.59 -1.12 -10.91
C GLU A 85 6.85 -2.43 -10.15
N GLU A 86 8.10 -2.88 -10.09
CA GLU A 86 8.46 -4.10 -9.35
C GLU A 86 8.26 -3.90 -7.85
N ALA A 87 8.77 -2.79 -7.31
CA ALA A 87 8.58 -2.43 -5.92
C ALA A 87 7.10 -2.16 -5.58
N ARG A 88 6.35 -1.51 -6.47
CA ARG A 88 4.89 -1.31 -6.30
C ARG A 88 4.15 -2.65 -6.18
N ARG A 89 4.48 -3.62 -7.03
CA ARG A 89 3.88 -4.97 -6.98
C ARG A 89 4.21 -5.67 -5.67
N TRP A 90 5.46 -5.57 -5.22
CA TRP A 90 5.89 -6.09 -3.92
C TRP A 90 5.08 -5.47 -2.76
N VAL A 91 4.87 -4.15 -2.75
CA VAL A 91 4.05 -3.49 -1.71
C VAL A 91 2.62 -4.00 -1.72
N ARG A 92 1.99 -4.13 -2.90
CA ARG A 92 0.61 -4.65 -3.01
C ARG A 92 0.48 -6.04 -2.41
N GLN A 93 1.37 -6.95 -2.80
CA GLN A 93 1.39 -8.33 -2.29
C GLN A 93 1.63 -8.38 -0.78
N LEU A 94 2.50 -7.51 -0.28
CA LEU A 94 2.76 -7.41 1.14
C LEU A 94 1.50 -6.94 1.89
N ILE A 95 0.81 -5.91 1.40
CA ILE A 95 -0.47 -5.46 1.98
C ILE A 95 -1.54 -6.57 1.92
N ASP A 96 -1.70 -7.24 0.78
CA ASP A 96 -2.68 -8.33 0.62
C ASP A 96 -2.44 -9.50 1.58
N SER A 97 -1.19 -9.70 2.01
CA SER A 97 -0.85 -10.74 2.99
C SER A 97 -1.29 -10.39 4.43
N HIS A 98 -1.69 -9.15 4.70
CA HIS A 98 -2.10 -8.64 6.02
C HIS A 98 -3.62 -8.66 6.25
N ALA A 99 -4.24 -9.83 6.05
CA ALA A 99 -5.69 -9.99 6.14
C ALA A 99 -6.31 -9.78 7.53
N HIS A 100 -5.50 -9.65 8.59
CA HIS A 100 -5.96 -9.53 9.98
C HIS A 100 -5.95 -8.10 10.53
N GLU A 101 -5.32 -7.17 9.81
CA GLU A 101 -5.12 -5.79 10.25
C GLU A 101 -6.02 -4.84 9.45
N ILE A 102 -6.48 -3.75 10.07
CA ILE A 102 -7.20 -2.72 9.31
C ILE A 102 -6.16 -1.85 8.62
N ILE A 103 -6.19 -1.79 7.29
CA ILE A 103 -5.29 -0.94 6.50
C ILE A 103 -6.11 0.13 5.76
N VAL A 104 -5.80 1.39 6.03
CA VAL A 104 -6.36 2.54 5.32
C VAL A 104 -5.30 3.07 4.37
N ILE A 105 -5.61 3.09 3.09
CA ILE A 105 -4.69 3.61 2.07
C ILE A 105 -5.25 4.93 1.53
N ILE A 106 -4.41 5.95 1.54
CA ILE A 106 -4.70 7.26 0.96
C ILE A 106 -3.86 7.38 -0.30
N SER A 107 -4.52 7.53 -1.44
CA SER A 107 -3.84 7.64 -2.72
C SER A 107 -4.68 8.38 -3.75
N HIS A 108 -4.02 9.14 -4.62
CA HIS A 108 -4.59 9.63 -5.88
C HIS A 108 -4.32 8.71 -7.08
N ASP A 109 -3.37 7.77 -6.96
CA ASP A 109 -3.07 6.74 -7.96
C ASP A 109 -3.89 5.48 -7.67
N LEU A 110 -4.87 5.21 -8.54
CA LEU A 110 -5.79 4.08 -8.46
C LEU A 110 -5.35 2.90 -9.34
N THR A 111 -4.21 3.02 -10.04
CA THR A 111 -3.67 1.95 -10.90
C THR A 111 -2.83 0.94 -10.13
N SER A 112 -2.42 1.30 -8.91
CA SER A 112 -1.49 0.53 -8.07
C SER A 112 -2.14 0.00 -6.79
N LEU A 113 -3.47 -0.15 -6.77
CA LEU A 113 -4.18 -0.61 -5.58
C LEU A 113 -3.99 -2.11 -5.32
N PRO A 114 -3.84 -2.52 -4.05
CA PRO A 114 -4.03 -3.92 -3.63
C PRO A 114 -5.51 -4.31 -3.68
N HIS A 115 -5.87 -5.48 -3.16
CA HIS A 115 -7.27 -5.81 -2.91
C HIS A 115 -7.88 -4.81 -1.91
N ILE A 116 -9.06 -4.27 -2.22
CA ILE A 116 -9.73 -3.28 -1.37
C ILE A 116 -11.17 -3.67 -1.09
N ASP A 117 -11.55 -3.65 0.20
CA ASP A 117 -12.90 -4.03 0.63
C ASP A 117 -13.89 -2.86 0.64
N GLN A 118 -13.39 -1.64 0.88
CA GLN A 118 -14.19 -0.42 1.04
C GLN A 118 -13.57 0.72 0.25
N LEU A 119 -14.43 1.52 -0.37
CA LEU A 119 -14.01 2.70 -1.13
C LEU A 119 -14.60 3.98 -0.54
N TRP A 120 -13.72 4.95 -0.35
CA TRP A 120 -14.04 6.30 0.09
C TRP A 120 -13.43 7.29 -0.90
N GLU A 121 -14.14 8.39 -1.15
CA GLU A 121 -13.74 9.43 -2.08
C GLU A 121 -13.63 10.76 -1.34
N MET A 122 -12.54 11.49 -1.57
CA MET A 122 -12.37 12.84 -1.04
C MET A 122 -12.59 13.88 -2.14
N GLU A 123 -13.49 14.83 -1.89
CA GLU A 123 -13.79 15.94 -2.81
C GLU A 123 -13.96 17.24 -2.02
N CYS A 124 -13.22 18.29 -2.43
CA CYS A 124 -13.33 19.63 -1.84
C CYS A 124 -13.29 19.63 -0.30
N GLY A 125 -12.39 18.84 0.29
CA GLY A 125 -12.23 18.70 1.75
C GLY A 125 -13.33 17.88 2.43
N ARG A 126 -14.21 17.22 1.68
CA ARG A 126 -15.24 16.32 2.22
C ARG A 126 -14.93 14.88 1.84
N LEU A 127 -14.96 14.01 2.83
CA LEU A 127 -14.83 12.58 2.64
C LEU A 127 -16.23 11.96 2.49
N LYS A 128 -16.44 11.21 1.41
CA LYS A 128 -17.68 10.53 1.06
C LYS A 128 -17.45 9.04 0.99
N GLN A 129 -18.19 8.26 1.77
CA GLN A 129 -18.17 6.81 1.67
C GLN A 129 -18.95 6.36 0.43
N LEU A 130 -18.32 5.56 -0.43
CA LEU A 130 -19.00 4.92 -1.58
C LEU A 130 -19.55 3.55 -1.22
N GLY A 131 -18.84 2.81 -0.34
CA GLY A 131 -19.27 1.53 0.22
C GLY A 131 -18.34 0.39 -0.12
N GLN A 132 -18.85 -0.84 -0.06
CA GLN A 132 -18.06 -2.05 -0.31
C GLN A 132 -17.80 -2.27 -1.79
N VAL A 133 -16.60 -2.71 -2.12
CA VAL A 133 -16.26 -3.20 -3.46
C VAL A 133 -16.75 -4.65 -3.61
N PRO A 134 -17.28 -5.07 -4.77
CA PRO A 134 -17.47 -4.28 -5.99
C PRO A 134 -18.79 -3.51 -6.06
N ALA A 135 -19.68 -3.65 -5.07
CA ALA A 135 -21.04 -3.10 -5.13
C ALA A 135 -21.08 -1.57 -5.34
N CYS A 136 -20.12 -0.84 -4.77
CA CYS A 136 -20.04 0.62 -4.89
C CYS A 136 -19.54 1.13 -6.25
N LEU A 137 -18.90 0.28 -7.07
CA LEU A 137 -18.24 0.71 -8.31
C LEU A 137 -19.21 1.32 -9.32
N SER A 138 -20.43 0.78 -9.40
CA SER A 138 -21.51 1.30 -10.25
C SER A 138 -21.93 2.74 -9.89
N LYS A 139 -21.71 3.16 -8.64
CA LYS A 139 -22.07 4.49 -8.11
C LYS A 139 -20.89 5.47 -8.18
N TRP A 140 -19.71 5.01 -8.59
CA TRP A 140 -18.49 5.79 -8.55
C TRP A 140 -18.36 6.71 -9.76
N THR A 141 -18.96 7.90 -9.67
CA THR A 141 -19.00 8.88 -10.77
C THR A 141 -17.62 9.39 -11.20
N LYS A 142 -16.64 9.39 -10.30
CA LYS A 142 -15.27 9.82 -10.61
C LYS A 142 -14.28 8.66 -10.77
N ALA A 143 -14.78 7.45 -11.00
CA ALA A 143 -13.93 6.30 -11.30
C ALA A 143 -12.91 6.64 -12.40
N PRO A 144 -11.68 6.12 -12.32
CA PRO A 144 -10.65 6.29 -13.34
C PRO A 144 -11.15 5.95 -14.75
N PRO A 145 -10.56 6.53 -15.80
CA PRO A 145 -10.99 6.28 -17.18
C PRO A 145 -11.12 4.79 -17.54
N LEU A 146 -10.16 3.96 -17.12
CA LEU A 146 -10.19 2.52 -17.36
C LEU A 146 -11.38 1.84 -16.67
N VAL A 147 -11.56 2.08 -15.37
CA VAL A 147 -12.68 1.51 -14.60
C VAL A 147 -14.01 1.93 -15.22
N ARG A 148 -14.16 3.21 -15.56
CA ARG A 148 -15.37 3.74 -16.21
C ARG A 148 -15.62 3.10 -17.57
N TYR A 149 -14.57 2.91 -18.36
CA TYR A 149 -14.66 2.23 -19.66
C TYR A 149 -15.17 0.79 -19.50
N LEU A 150 -14.60 0.02 -18.57
CA LEU A 150 -15.00 -1.36 -18.28
C LEU A 150 -16.47 -1.43 -17.84
N LEU A 151 -16.88 -0.57 -16.89
CA LEU A 151 -18.26 -0.51 -16.41
C LEU A 151 -19.25 -0.15 -17.53
N ASN A 152 -18.90 0.80 -18.40
CA ASN A 152 -19.75 1.20 -19.53
C ASN A 152 -19.88 0.10 -20.60
N LYS A 153 -18.89 -0.80 -20.71
CA LYS A 153 -18.95 -1.98 -21.56
C LYS A 153 -19.75 -3.13 -20.94
N GLY A 154 -20.32 -2.94 -19.75
CA GLY A 154 -21.06 -3.98 -19.03
C GLY A 154 -20.18 -5.03 -18.40
N VAL A 155 -18.87 -4.77 -18.26
CA VAL A 155 -17.95 -5.70 -17.59
C VAL A 155 -18.19 -5.64 -16.09
N HIS A 156 -18.49 -6.78 -15.49
CA HIS A 156 -18.58 -6.93 -14.04
C HIS A 156 -17.17 -7.03 -13.44
N LEU A 157 -16.78 -6.02 -12.68
CA LEU A 157 -15.53 -6.02 -11.92
C LEU A 157 -15.76 -6.71 -10.57
N SER A 158 -14.85 -7.61 -10.20
CA SER A 158 -14.79 -8.21 -8.85
C SER A 158 -14.10 -7.27 -7.85
N GLY A 159 -13.19 -6.44 -8.35
CA GLY A 159 -12.46 -5.46 -7.54
C GLY A 159 -11.69 -4.46 -8.38
N LEU A 160 -10.68 -3.86 -7.76
CA LEU A 160 -9.91 -2.74 -8.29
C LEU A 160 -8.39 -3.00 -8.27
N SER A 161 -7.96 -4.22 -7.92
CA SER A 161 -6.54 -4.54 -8.04
C SER A 161 -6.12 -4.50 -9.50
N ARG A 162 -4.84 -4.26 -9.73
CA ARG A 162 -4.30 -4.19 -11.09
C ARG A 162 -4.58 -5.47 -11.87
N GLU A 163 -4.40 -6.62 -11.24
CA GLU A 163 -4.59 -7.94 -11.82
C GLU A 163 -6.06 -8.16 -12.24
N GLU A 164 -7.02 -7.72 -11.42
CA GLU A 164 -8.44 -7.81 -11.75
C GLU A 164 -8.83 -6.88 -12.91
N LEU A 165 -8.26 -5.67 -12.95
CA LEU A 165 -8.51 -4.72 -14.04
C LEU A 165 -7.91 -5.23 -15.36
N GLU A 166 -6.70 -5.78 -15.33
CA GLU A 166 -6.06 -6.39 -16.50
C GLU A 166 -6.87 -7.59 -17.02
N GLU A 167 -7.33 -8.47 -16.12
CA GLU A 167 -8.19 -9.60 -16.49
C GLU A 167 -9.52 -9.13 -17.09
N ALA A 168 -10.14 -8.08 -16.51
CA ALA A 168 -11.38 -7.51 -17.01
C ALA A 168 -11.25 -6.92 -18.41
N VAL A 169 -10.12 -6.28 -18.74
CA VAL A 169 -9.83 -5.79 -20.09
C VAL A 169 -9.77 -6.93 -21.09
N CYS A 170 -9.10 -8.04 -20.75
CA CYS A 170 -9.00 -9.21 -21.63
C CYS A 170 -10.34 -9.88 -21.95
N ARG A 171 -11.38 -9.66 -21.13
CA ARG A 171 -12.72 -10.23 -21.35
C ARG A 171 -13.59 -9.43 -22.32
N ILE A 172 -13.16 -8.24 -22.75
CA ILE A 172 -13.92 -7.43 -23.71
C ILE A 172 -13.77 -8.04 -25.11
N PRO A 173 -14.86 -8.44 -25.78
CA PRO A 173 -14.79 -8.85 -27.18
C PRO A 173 -14.32 -7.67 -28.04
N GLY A 174 -13.38 -7.94 -28.95
CA GLY A 174 -12.88 -6.98 -29.93
C GLY A 174 -13.95 -6.53 -30.94
#